data_AF-A0A2P5LNT5-F1
#
_entry.id   AF-A0A2P5LNT5-F1
#
_cell.length_a   1.000
_cell.length_b   1.000
_cell.length_c   1.000
_cell.angle_alpha   90.00
_cell.angle_beta   90.00
_cell.angle_gamma   90.00
#
_symmetry.space_group_name_H-M   'P 1'
#
loop_
_entity.id
_entity.type
_entity.pdbx_description
1 polymer ?
#
loop_
_entity_poly.entity_id
_entity_poly.type
_entity_poly.pdbx_seq_one_letter_code
_entity_poly.pdbx_strand_id
1 'polypeptide(L)'
;MSQGRWWALDAARGLAVLAMVVFHVIWDLAHFGYAPATLPWSAPVKIFGHSIAFAFLFIAGVALVLANRDSMRWPAFWRRLALIAAAAALVTAGTYALFPTSYVFFGILHCIAVASLIAVPFLFAPWPAAFACGA
;
A
#
# COMPACT_ATOMS: atom_id res chain seq x y z
N MET A 1 -18.21 7.40 -21.20
CA MET A 1 -17.42 6.17 -21.45
C MET A 1 -17.39 5.39 -20.15
N SER A 2 -18.19 4.33 -20.02
CA SER A 2 -18.19 3.47 -18.83
C SER A 2 -16.85 2.75 -18.76
N GLN A 3 -15.92 3.34 -17.99
CA GLN A 3 -14.70 2.68 -17.54
C GLN A 3 -15.13 1.33 -16.94
N GLY A 4 -14.65 0.22 -17.50
CA GLY A 4 -14.93 -1.11 -16.96
C GLY A 4 -14.50 -1.16 -15.51
N ARG A 5 -15.46 -1.03 -14.59
CA ARG A 5 -15.23 -1.12 -13.15
C ARG A 5 -14.99 -2.59 -12.85
N TRP A 6 -13.74 -2.90 -12.53
CA TRP A 6 -13.34 -4.23 -12.10
C TRP A 6 -13.79 -4.41 -10.66
N TRP A 7 -15.05 -4.78 -10.48
CA TRP A 7 -15.70 -5.00 -9.19
C TRP A 7 -14.87 -5.90 -8.26
N ALA A 8 -14.22 -6.92 -8.81
CA ALA A 8 -13.30 -7.79 -8.07
C ALA A 8 -12.07 -7.04 -7.53
N LEU A 9 -11.51 -6.11 -8.31
CA LEU A 9 -10.35 -5.30 -7.89
C LEU A 9 -10.75 -4.30 -6.81
N ASP A 10 -11.91 -3.68 -6.96
CA ASP A 10 -12.45 -2.75 -5.96
C ASP A 10 -12.77 -3.49 -4.65
N ALA A 11 -13.38 -4.68 -4.73
CA ALA A 11 -13.63 -5.54 -3.58
C ALA A 11 -12.32 -5.99 -2.90
N ALA A 12 -11.31 -6.37 -3.67
CA ALA A 12 -10.00 -6.75 -3.13
C ALA A 12 -9.32 -5.59 -2.40
N ARG A 13 -9.41 -4.36 -2.93
CA ARG A 13 -8.91 -3.15 -2.22
C ARG A 13 -9.68 -2.92 -0.93
N GLY A 14 -11.00 -3.02 -0.96
CA GLY A 14 -11.84 -2.88 0.23
C GLY A 14 -11.46 -3.89 1.30
N LEU A 15 -11.25 -5.15 0.91
CA LEU A 15 -10.81 -6.20 1.83
C LEU A 15 -9.42 -5.93 2.41
N ALA A 16 -8.47 -5.45 1.60
CA ALA A 16 -7.13 -5.09 2.07
C ALA A 16 -7.18 -3.93 3.09
N VAL A 17 -8.03 -2.92 2.85
CA VAL A 17 -8.26 -1.81 3.79
C VAL A 17 -8.91 -2.32 5.08
N LEU A 18 -9.90 -3.21 4.99
CA LEU A 18 -10.53 -3.79 6.17
C LEU A 18 -9.52 -4.57 7.02
N ALA A 19 -8.68 -5.40 6.39
CA ALA A 19 -7.64 -6.14 7.07
C ALA A 19 -6.61 -5.22 7.76
N MET A 20 -6.24 -4.10 7.11
CA MET A 20 -5.38 -3.07 7.68
C MET A 20 -5.97 -2.42 8.94
N VAL A 21 -7.28 -2.14 8.93
CA VAL A 21 -7.99 -1.60 10.10
C VAL A 21 -7.95 -2.62 11.24
N VAL A 22 -8.25 -3.89 10.98
CA VAL A 22 -8.18 -4.95 12.00
C VAL A 22 -6.77 -5.07 12.58
N PHE A 23 -5.73 -5.00 11.74
CA PHE A 23 -4.34 -5.00 12.20
C PHE A 23 -4.04 -3.81 13.12
N HIS A 24 -4.49 -2.60 12.79
CA HIS A 24 -4.30 -1.41 13.63
C HIS A 24 -5.05 -1.52 14.95
N VAL A 25 -6.28 -2.08 14.94
CA VAL A 25 -7.06 -2.29 16.17
C VAL A 25 -6.29 -3.17 17.15
N ILE A 26 -5.54 -4.18 16.70
CA ILE A 26 -4.69 -5.01 17.59
C ILE A 26 -3.59 -4.15 18.24
N TRP A 27 -2.99 -3.25 17.47
CA TRP A 27 -1.99 -2.29 17.95
C TRP A 27 -2.58 -1.32 18.96
N ASP A 28 -3.76 -0.76 18.67
CA ASP A 28 -4.48 0.18 19.53
C ASP A 28 -4.91 -0.50 20.85
N LEU A 29 -5.44 -1.73 20.80
CA LEU A 29 -5.80 -2.51 21.99
C LEU A 29 -4.59 -2.73 22.91
N ALA A 30 -3.43 -3.02 22.33
CA ALA A 30 -2.20 -3.17 23.08
C ALA A 30 -1.70 -1.83 23.64
N HIS A 31 -1.89 -0.73 22.91
CA HIS A 31 -1.54 0.61 23.35
C HIS A 31 -2.41 1.08 24.54
N PHE A 32 -3.72 0.81 24.51
CA PHE A 32 -4.64 1.13 25.60
C PHE A 32 -4.57 0.14 26.79
N GLY A 33 -3.74 -0.89 26.71
CA GLY A 33 -3.55 -1.87 27.79
C GLY A 33 -4.62 -2.97 27.88
N TYR A 34 -5.53 -3.04 26.91
CA TYR A 34 -6.56 -4.09 26.81
C TYR A 34 -6.00 -5.42 26.25
N ALA A 35 -4.80 -5.39 25.66
CA ALA A 35 -4.08 -6.57 25.19
C ALA A 35 -2.61 -6.52 25.65
N PRO A 36 -1.90 -7.67 25.69
CA PRO A 36 -0.48 -7.70 26.04
C PRO A 36 0.33 -6.83 25.09
N ALA A 37 1.21 -5.97 25.63
CA ALA A 37 2.09 -5.13 24.83
C ALA A 37 3.00 -5.91 23.87
N THR A 38 3.21 -7.21 24.12
CA THR A 38 3.97 -8.13 23.27
C THR A 38 3.17 -8.70 22.10
N LEU A 39 1.84 -8.64 22.13
CA LEU A 39 0.96 -9.21 21.11
C LEU A 39 1.22 -8.60 19.72
N PRO A 40 1.36 -7.26 19.55
CA PRO A 40 1.69 -6.69 18.25
C PRO A 40 3.05 -7.12 17.69
N TRP A 41 3.96 -7.50 18.59
CA TRP A 41 5.32 -7.93 18.22
C TRP A 41 5.42 -9.44 17.98
N SER A 42 4.34 -10.19 18.20
CA SER A 42 4.28 -11.62 17.98
C SER A 42 4.42 -11.98 16.49
N ALA A 43 5.00 -13.14 16.20
CA ALA A 43 5.19 -13.61 14.83
C ALA A 43 3.88 -13.67 14.01
N PRO A 44 2.73 -14.14 14.54
CA PRO A 44 1.49 -14.18 13.79
C PRO A 44 0.99 -12.80 13.35
N VAL A 45 1.04 -11.80 14.25
CA VAL A 45 0.57 -10.44 13.95
C VAL A 45 1.50 -9.76 12.95
N LYS A 46 2.81 -9.97 13.05
CA LYS A 46 3.78 -9.48 12.05
C LYS A 46 3.54 -10.08 10.66
N ILE A 47 3.34 -11.40 10.57
CA ILE A 47 3.04 -12.08 9.31
C ILE A 47 1.74 -11.56 8.71
N PHE A 48 0.72 -11.31 9.56
CA PHE A 48 -0.54 -10.70 9.13
C PHE A 48 -0.34 -9.28 8.58
N GLY A 49 0.46 -8.44 9.25
CA GLY A 49 0.83 -7.12 8.73
C GLY A 49 1.56 -7.20 7.37
N HIS A 50 2.49 -8.14 7.21
CA HIS A 50 3.20 -8.34 5.95
C HIS A 50 2.30 -8.84 4.82
N SER A 51 1.34 -9.73 5.10
CA SER A 51 0.40 -10.21 4.08
C SER A 51 -0.53 -9.11 3.59
N ILE A 52 -0.95 -8.20 4.48
CA ILE A 52 -1.71 -6.99 4.12
C ILE A 52 -0.87 -6.07 3.23
N ALA A 53 0.39 -5.82 3.61
CA ALA A 53 1.31 -5.02 2.82
C ALA A 53 1.51 -5.61 1.41
N PHE A 54 1.69 -6.93 1.32
CA PHE A 54 1.78 -7.65 0.05
C PHE A 54 0.51 -7.47 -0.79
N ALA A 55 -0.67 -7.63 -0.20
CA ALA A 55 -1.94 -7.45 -0.90
C ALA A 55 -2.09 -6.03 -1.47
N PHE A 56 -1.77 -4.99 -0.70
CA PHE A 56 -1.81 -3.61 -1.19
C PHE A 56 -0.89 -3.39 -2.38
N LEU A 57 0.35 -3.87 -2.29
CA LEU A 57 1.35 -3.69 -3.34
C LEU A 57 0.95 -4.46 -4.62
N PHE A 58 0.49 -5.70 -4.45
CA PHE A 58 0.01 -6.56 -5.54
C PHE A 58 -1.17 -5.92 -6.27
N ILE A 59 -2.20 -5.49 -5.52
CA ILE A 59 -3.38 -4.85 -6.09
C ILE A 59 -3.02 -3.51 -6.76
N ALA A 60 -2.10 -2.73 -6.18
CA ALA A 60 -1.61 -1.50 -6.77
C ALA A 60 -0.88 -1.74 -8.10
N GLY A 61 -0.06 -2.79 -8.19
CA GLY A 61 0.63 -3.19 -9.41
C GLY A 61 -0.33 -3.63 -10.51
N VAL A 62 -1.26 -4.55 -10.20
CA VAL A 62 -2.29 -5.02 -11.15
C VAL A 62 -3.12 -3.85 -11.68
N ALA A 63 -3.52 -2.94 -10.79
CA ALA A 63 -4.25 -1.74 -11.17
C ALA A 63 -3.48 -0.82 -12.11
N LEU A 64 -2.17 -0.68 -11.90
CA LEU A 64 -1.32 0.18 -12.70
C LEU A 64 -1.18 -0.35 -14.13
N VAL A 65 -0.97 -1.66 -14.28
CA VAL A 65 -0.91 -2.33 -15.59
C VAL A 65 -2.24 -2.20 -16.32
N LEU A 66 -3.35 -2.47 -15.63
CA LEU A 66 -4.69 -2.45 -16.23
C LEU A 66 -5.11 -1.03 -16.66
N ALA A 67 -4.70 0.00 -15.91
CA ALA A 67 -5.03 1.39 -16.20
C ALA A 67 -4.23 2.00 -17.37
N ASN A 68 -3.10 1.41 -17.76
CA ASN A 68 -2.21 1.91 -18.80
C ASN A 68 -2.00 0.91 -19.95
N ARG A 69 -2.96 -0.02 -20.17
CA ARG A 69 -2.89 -1.03 -21.23
C ARG A 69 -2.74 -0.45 -22.64
N ASP A 70 -3.47 0.63 -22.94
CA ASP A 70 -3.51 1.19 -24.30
C ASP A 70 -2.61 2.44 -24.47
N SER A 71 -2.44 3.23 -23.40
CA SER A 71 -1.56 4.42 -23.40
C SER A 71 -1.29 4.92 -21.97
N MET A 72 -0.11 5.51 -21.76
CA MET A 72 0.23 6.10 -20.46
C MET A 72 -0.57 7.38 -20.22
N ARG A 73 -1.42 7.36 -19.20
CA ARG A 73 -2.22 8.54 -18.81
C ARG A 73 -1.46 9.35 -17.76
N TRP A 74 -0.38 10.01 -18.18
CA TRP A 74 0.52 10.78 -17.31
C TRP A 74 -0.20 11.70 -16.31
N PRO A 75 -1.21 12.50 -16.68
CA PRO A 75 -1.90 13.37 -15.71
C PRO A 75 -2.61 12.58 -14.59
N ALA A 76 -3.21 11.43 -14.92
CA ALA A 76 -3.88 10.58 -13.94
C ALA A 76 -2.89 9.86 -13.03
N PHE A 77 -1.74 9.44 -13.58
CA PHE A 77 -0.65 8.83 -12.82
C PHE A 77 -0.07 9.80 -11.79
N TRP A 78 0.32 11.01 -12.21
CA TRP A 78 0.89 12.03 -11.31
C TRP A 78 -0.11 12.46 -10.24
N ARG A 79 -1.40 12.60 -10.58
CA ARG A 79 -2.44 12.91 -9.58
C ARG A 79 -2.55 11.81 -8.51
N ARG A 80 -2.56 10.53 -8.93
CA ARG A 80 -2.58 9.39 -8.00
C ARG A 80 -1.33 9.38 -7.13
N LEU A 81 -0.15 9.56 -7.73
CA LEU A 81 1.11 9.57 -7.00
C LEU A 81 1.16 10.69 -5.97
N ALA A 82 0.77 11.90 -6.35
CA ALA A 82 0.71 13.05 -5.46
C ALA A 82 -0.23 12.82 -4.27
N LEU A 83 -1.41 12.23 -4.50
CA LEU A 83 -2.34 11.88 -3.42
C LEU A 83 -1.73 10.85 -2.46
N ILE A 84 -1.07 9.80 -2.96
CA ILE A 84 -0.45 8.78 -2.12
C ILE A 84 0.72 9.37 -1.33
N ALA A 85 1.57 10.17 -1.99
CA ALA A 85 2.71 10.82 -1.34
C ALA A 85 2.26 11.84 -0.28
N ALA A 86 1.21 12.63 -0.57
CA ALA A 86 0.64 13.55 0.40
C ALA A 86 0.02 12.82 1.60
N ALA A 87 -0.71 11.73 1.36
CA ALA A 87 -1.24 10.88 2.43
C ALA A 87 -0.11 10.27 3.28
N ALA A 88 0.97 9.81 2.64
CA ALA A 88 2.14 9.29 3.33
C ALA A 88 2.78 10.35 4.24
N ALA A 89 2.99 11.56 3.72
CA ALA A 89 3.53 12.69 4.48
C ALA A 89 2.62 13.10 5.64
N LEU A 90 1.30 13.11 5.44
CA LEU A 90 0.33 13.39 6.51
C LEU A 90 0.38 12.35 7.62
N VAL A 91 0.50 11.07 7.28
CA VAL A 91 0.65 9.99 8.29
C VAL A 91 1.95 10.17 9.08
N THR A 92 3.07 10.46 8.41
CA THR A 92 4.34 10.72 9.08
C THR A 92 4.27 11.94 9.98
N ALA A 93 3.72 13.06 9.50
CA ALA A 93 3.59 14.29 10.28
C ALA A 93 2.64 14.11 11.48
N GLY A 94 1.50 13.44 11.29
CA GLY A 94 0.54 13.17 12.36
C GLY A 94 1.11 12.23 13.43
N THR A 95 1.79 11.16 13.02
CA THR A 95 2.44 10.25 13.97
C THR A 95 3.64 10.89 14.66
N TYR A 96 4.38 11.78 13.99
CA TYR A 96 5.45 12.56 14.63
C TYR A 96 4.93 13.52 15.70
N ALA A 97 3.81 14.18 15.45
CA ALA A 97 3.19 15.08 16.41
C ALA A 97 2.62 14.36 17.64
N LEU A 98 2.06 13.15 17.46
CA LEU A 98 1.43 12.37 18.55
C LEU A 98 2.43 11.46 19.29
N PHE A 99 3.39 10.87 18.57
CA PHE A 99 4.31 9.86 19.06
C PHE A 99 5.74 10.14 18.56
N PRO A 100 6.43 11.16 19.10
CA PRO A 100 7.72 11.63 18.59
C PRO A 100 8.85 10.59 18.67
N THR A 101 8.75 9.60 19.56
CA THR A 101 9.72 8.50 19.70
C THR A 101 9.42 7.31 18.77
N SER A 102 8.22 7.24 18.19
CA SER A 102 7.71 6.08 17.45
C SER A 102 6.85 6.53 16.26
N TYR A 103 7.40 7.37 15.40
CA TYR A 103 6.70 7.89 14.23
C TYR A 103 6.96 7.05 12.98
N VAL A 104 6.03 7.10 12.03
CA VAL A 104 6.11 6.30 10.79
C VAL A 104 7.01 7.01 9.78
N PHE A 105 8.32 6.76 9.85
CA PHE A 105 9.28 7.31 8.87
C PHE A 105 9.08 6.72 7.47
N PHE A 106 8.93 5.41 7.37
CA PHE A 106 8.73 4.72 6.09
C PHE A 106 7.68 3.61 6.23
N GLY A 107 6.51 3.85 5.65
CA GLY A 107 5.34 2.96 5.74
C GLY A 107 4.87 2.42 4.39
N ILE A 108 3.77 1.66 4.40
CA ILE A 108 3.24 1.04 3.18
C ILE A 108 2.88 2.07 2.09
N LEU A 109 2.38 3.25 2.45
CA LEU A 109 2.09 4.33 1.51
C LEU A 109 3.34 4.85 0.79
N HIS A 110 4.45 5.01 1.52
CA HIS A 110 5.75 5.38 0.93
C HIS A 110 6.23 4.30 -0.04
N CYS A 111 6.13 3.03 0.39
CA CYS A 111 6.48 1.89 -0.46
C CYS A 111 5.64 1.85 -1.74
N ILE A 112 4.32 2.05 -1.67
CA ILE A 112 3.45 2.11 -2.86
C ILE A 112 3.84 3.26 -3.79
N ALA A 113 4.19 4.43 -3.25
CA ALA A 113 4.61 5.58 -4.05
C ALA A 113 5.91 5.28 -4.82
N VAL A 114 6.92 4.78 -4.11
CA VAL A 114 8.22 4.41 -4.71
C VAL A 114 8.05 3.26 -5.71
N ALA A 115 7.33 2.20 -5.35
CA ALA A 115 7.07 1.08 -6.25
C ALA A 115 6.28 1.52 -7.49
N SER A 116 5.35 2.47 -7.36
CA SER A 116 4.61 3.02 -8.50
C SER A 116 5.53 3.78 -9.46
N LEU A 117 6.57 4.47 -8.97
CA LEU A 117 7.59 5.12 -9.80
C LEU A 117 8.51 4.09 -10.48
N ILE A 118 8.98 3.10 -9.73
CA ILE A 118 9.84 2.03 -10.26
C ILE A 118 9.10 1.22 -11.32
N ALA A 119 7.80 0.99 -11.16
CA ALA A 119 7.01 0.20 -12.11
C ALA A 119 6.86 0.88 -13.49
N VAL A 120 7.00 2.22 -13.60
CA VAL A 120 6.82 2.98 -14.85
C VAL A 120 7.66 2.43 -16.02
N PRO A 121 8.99 2.26 -15.91
CA PRO A 121 9.80 1.69 -16.99
C PRO A 121 9.41 0.24 -17.34
N PHE A 122 8.91 -0.54 -16.37
CA PHE A 122 8.52 -1.94 -16.59
C PHE A 122 7.14 -2.11 -17.22
N LEU A 123 6.31 -1.06 -17.29
CA LEU A 123 4.98 -1.12 -17.92
C LEU A 123 5.03 -1.39 -19.43
N PHE A 124 6.09 -0.95 -20.09
CA PHE A 124 6.28 -1.12 -21.54
C PHE A 124 7.30 -2.21 -21.88
N ALA A 125 7.93 -2.81 -20.86
CA ALA A 125 8.85 -3.91 -21.04
C ALA A 125 8.09 -5.23 -21.27
N PRO A 126 8.58 -6.13 -22.14
CA PRO A 126 7.98 -7.44 -22.30
C PRO A 126 8.02 -8.22 -20.98
N TRP A 127 6.95 -8.97 -20.69
CA TRP A 127 6.76 -9.70 -19.42
C TRP A 127 7.97 -10.55 -18.94
N PRO A 128 8.83 -11.15 -19.80
CA PRO A 128 10.01 -11.87 -19.34
C PRO A 128 11.10 -10.95 -18.79
N ALA A 129 11.25 -9.73 -19.31
CA ALA A 129 12.22 -8.76 -18.80
C ALA A 129 11.80 -8.21 -17.43
N ALA A 130 10.49 -7.99 -17.24
CA ALA A 130 9.95 -7.62 -15.93
C ALA A 130 10.14 -8.74 -14.89
N PHE A 131 9.99 -10.01 -15.30
CA PHE A 131 10.19 -11.16 -14.42
C PHE A 131 11.67 -11.39 -14.08
N ALA A 132 12.57 -11.23 -15.06
CA ALA A 132 14.02 -11.39 -14.87
C ALA A 132 14.65 -10.30 -13.99
N CYS A 133 14.08 -9.09 -13.97
CA CYS A 133 14.53 -8.04 -13.05
C CYS A 133 13.97 -8.20 -11.61
N GLY A 134 12.96 -9.04 -11.42
CA GLY A 134 12.30 -9.27 -10.12
C GLY A 134 12.67 -10.58 -9.43
N ALA A 135 13.31 -11.52 -10.14
CA ALA A 135 13.81 -12.80 -9.62
C ALA A 135 15.26 -12.69 -9.15
#